data_AF-A0A7J5WMX9-F1
#
_entry.id   AF-A0A7J5WMX9-F1
#
_cell.length_a   1.000
_cell.length_b   1.000
_cell.length_c   1.000
_cell.angle_alpha   90.00
_cell.angle_beta   90.00
_cell.angle_gamma   90.00
#
_symmetry.space_group_name_H-M   'P 1'
#
loop_
_entity.id
_entity.type
_entity.pdbx_description
1 polymer ?
#
loop_
_entity_poly.entity_id
_entity_poly.type
_entity_poly.pdbx_seq_one_letter_code
_entity_poly.pdbx_strand_id
1 'polypeptide(L)' 'MNYLAHAYLSFNEPSILLGNMISDYVKGKKQYDYPLLIQKGIHLHRAIDTLMIMK' A
#
# COMPACT_ATOMS: atom_id res chain seq x y z
N MET A 1 9.06 -2.55 -3.80
CA MET A 1 9.13 -1.61 -2.64
C MET A 1 10.29 -0.60 -2.65
N ASN A 2 9.97 0.64 -3.02
CA ASN A 2 10.74 1.84 -2.66
C ASN A 2 10.07 2.53 -1.45
N TYR A 3 10.69 2.44 -0.26
CA TYR A 3 10.08 2.91 0.99
C TYR A 3 9.74 4.40 1.01
N LEU A 4 10.62 5.25 0.48
CA LEU A 4 10.41 6.70 0.49
C LEU A 4 9.19 7.08 -0.36
N ALA A 5 9.07 6.50 -1.55
CA ALA A 5 7.94 6.76 -2.43
C ALA A 5 6.62 6.32 -1.81
N HIS A 6 6.59 5.13 -1.19
CA HIS A 6 5.39 4.62 -0.53
C HIS A 6 5.01 5.46 0.70
N ALA A 7 5.99 5.93 1.48
CA ALA A 7 5.74 6.82 2.60
C ALA A 7 5.21 8.19 2.15
N TYR A 8 5.87 8.78 1.14
CA TYR A 8 5.50 10.09 0.61
C TYR A 8 4.10 10.08 -0.03
N LEU A 9 3.78 9.06 -0.83
CA LEU A 9 2.49 8.89 -1.50
C LEU A 9 1.38 8.38 -0.56
N SER A 10 1.66 8.21 0.74
CA SER A 10 0.63 7.94 1.74
C SER A 10 -0.05 9.21 2.26
N PHE A 11 0.33 10.40 1.74
CA PHE A 11 -0.32 11.70 1.99
C PHE A 11 -0.51 12.03 3.49
N ASN A 12 0.46 11.63 4.31
CA ASN A 12 0.44 11.81 5.75
C ASN A 12 -0.78 11.17 6.45
N GLU A 13 -1.39 10.15 5.86
CA GLU A 13 -2.49 9.37 6.46
C GLU A 13 -1.92 8.03 7.00
N PRO A 14 -1.85 7.84 8.34
CA PRO A 14 -1.18 6.69 8.93
C PRO A 14 -1.77 5.33 8.53
N SER A 15 -3.07 5.25 8.26
CA SER A 15 -3.71 3.98 7.90
C SER A 15 -3.37 3.56 6.48
N ILE A 16 -3.33 4.52 5.55
CA ILE A 16 -2.84 4.33 4.18
C ILE A 16 -1.35 3.97 4.20
N LEU A 17 -0.54 4.63 5.04
CA LEU A 17 0.87 4.28 5.21
C LEU A 17 1.03 2.85 5.69
N LEU A 18 0.31 2.46 6.74
CA LEU A 18 0.33 1.10 7.26
C LEU A 18 -0.03 0.09 6.17
N GLY A 19 -1.13 0.33 5.43
CA GLY A 19 -1.52 -0.52 4.30
C GLY A 19 -0.45 -0.61 3.21
N ASN A 20 0.20 0.51 2.87
CA ASN A 20 1.30 0.54 1.90
C ASN A 20 2.49 -0.30 2.35
N MET A 21 2.82 -0.29 3.65
CA MET A 21 3.98 -1.00 4.20
C MET A 21 3.74 -2.50 4.34
N ILE A 22 2.50 -2.95 4.60
CA ILE A 22 2.20 -4.37 4.85
C ILE A 22 1.69 -5.13 3.63
N SER A 23 1.40 -4.45 2.51
CA SER A 23 0.75 -5.02 1.32
C SER A 23 1.36 -6.33 0.82
N ASP A 24 2.69 -6.44 0.82
CA ASP A 24 3.39 -7.65 0.38
C ASP A 24 3.04 -8.89 1.22
N TYR A 25 2.68 -8.71 2.48
CA TYR A 25 2.28 -9.77 3.40
C TYR A 25 0.77 -10.05 3.36
N VAL A 26 -0.02 -9.18 2.72
CA VAL A 26 -1.48 -9.32 2.62
C VAL A 26 -1.88 -9.86 1.25
N LYS A 27 -2.16 -11.17 1.19
CA LYS A 27 -2.48 -11.88 -0.05
C LYS A 27 -3.97 -12.11 -0.26
N GLY A 28 -4.44 -11.92 -1.49
CA GLY A 28 -5.79 -12.25 -1.93
C GLY A 28 -6.88 -11.54 -1.11
N LYS A 29 -7.89 -12.31 -0.68
CA LYS A 29 -9.06 -11.79 0.04
C LYS A 29 -8.77 -11.32 1.46
N LYS A 30 -7.61 -11.64 2.05
CA LYS A 30 -7.22 -11.20 3.41
C LYS A 30 -7.16 -9.67 3.57
N GLN A 31 -7.05 -8.94 2.47
CA GLN A 31 -7.14 -7.46 2.51
C GLN A 31 -8.47 -6.98 3.10
N TYR A 32 -9.57 -7.74 2.93
CA TYR A 32 -10.88 -7.33 3.42
C TYR A 32 -11.05 -7.48 4.94
N ASP A 33 -10.08 -8.12 5.62
CA ASP A 33 -10.06 -8.22 7.09
C ASP A 33 -9.61 -6.89 7.75
N TYR A 34 -9.14 -5.93 6.96
CA TYR A 34 -8.63 -4.65 7.44
C TYR A 34 -9.64 -3.51 7.25
N PRO A 35 -9.57 -2.44 8.07
CA PRO A 35 -10.29 -1.19 7.82
C PRO A 35 -10.08 -0.62 6.40
N LEU A 36 -11.09 0.08 5.88
CA LEU A 36 -11.11 0.57 4.51
C LEU A 36 -9.89 1.44 4.12
N LEU A 37 -9.35 2.24 5.06
CA LEU A 37 -8.16 3.05 4.78
C LEU A 37 -6.89 2.21 4.63
N ILE A 38 -6.75 1.13 5.39
CA ILE A 38 -5.64 0.18 5.25
C ILE A 38 -5.77 -0.57 3.92
N GLN A 39 -6.99 -0.97 3.54
CA GLN A 39 -7.25 -1.54 2.22
C GLN A 39 -6.81 -0.61 1.09
N LYS A 40 -7.14 0.70 1.19
CA LYS A 40 -6.66 1.71 0.23
C LYS A 40 -5.15 1.75 0.16
N GLY A 41 -4.45 1.69 1.30
CA GLY A 41 -2.99 1.61 1.33
C GLY A 41 -2.42 0.35 0.65
N ILE A 42 -3.06 -0.80 0.84
CA ILE A 42 -2.68 -2.07 0.18
C ILE A 42 -2.83 -1.94 -1.34
N HIS A 43 -3.94 -1.38 -1.81
CA HIS A 43 -4.14 -1.13 -3.23
C HIS A 43 -3.15 -0.11 -3.79
N LEU A 44 -2.84 0.93 -3.02
CA LEU A 44 -1.89 1.98 -3.41
C LEU A 44 -0.48 1.42 -3.59
N HIS A 45 0.01 0.58 -2.68
CA HIS A 45 1.30 -0.08 -2.82
C HIS A 45 1.41 -0.82 -4.16
N ARG A 46 0.39 -1.61 -4.50
CA ARG A 46 0.38 -2.39 -5.76
C ARG A 46 0.41 -1.48 -6.98
N ALA A 47 -0.28 -0.35 -6.92
CA ALA A 47 -0.27 0.66 -7.98
C ALA A 47 1.12 1.34 -8.11
N ILE A 48 1.76 1.69 -7.00
CA ILE A 48 3.11 2.28 -6.98
C ILE A 48 4.14 1.29 -7.53
N ASP A 49 4.15 0.05 -7.02
CA ASP A 49 5.10 -0.96 -7.50
C ASP A 49 4.88 -1.27 -8.99
N THR A 50 3.62 -1.30 -9.48
CA THR A 50 3.34 -1.44 -10.92
C THR A 50 3.91 -0.27 -11.73
N LEU A 51 3.74 0.97 -11.26
CA LEU A 51 4.29 2.16 -11.91
C LEU A 51 5.83 2.16 -11.93
N MET A 52 6.45 1.67 -10.86
CA MET A 52 7.91 1.67 -10.69
C MET A 52 8.62 0.50 -11.37
N ILE A 53 7.93 -0.62 -11.61
CA ILE A 53 8.47 -1.81 -12.29
C ILE A 53 8.37 -1.71 -13.82
N MET A 54 7.51 -0.82 -14.36
CA MET A 54 7.43 -0.57 -15.81
C MET A 54 8.54 0.37 -16.34
N LYS A 55 9.75 0.29 -15.79
CA LYS A 55 10.96 0.96 -16.27
C LYS A 55 12.08 -0.02 -16.54
#